data_AF-A0A431LCG3-F1
#
_entry.id   AF-A0A431LCG3-F1
#
_cell.length_a   1.000
_cell.length_b   1.000
_cell.length_c   1.000
_cell.angle_alpha   90.00
_cell.angle_beta   90.00
_cell.angle_gamma   90.00
#
_symmetry.space_group_name_H-M   'P 1'
#
loop_
_entity.id
_entity.type
_entity.pdbx_description
1 polymer ?
#
loop_
_entity_poly.entity_id
_entity_poly.type
_entity_poly.pdbx_seq_one_letter_code
_entity_poly.pdbx_strand_id
1 'polypeptide(L)'
;RDEMSPVARMIAIADIFEALTAVDRPYKRGKRLSEAMAIMASMRDAAHIDAELFALFVQAGVYRDYALRFMQPECIDEIDEAALLVQG
;
A
#
# COMPACT_ATOMS: atom_id res chain seq x y z
N ARG A 1 11.08 14.53 21.92
CA ARG A 1 10.89 14.38 20.47
C ARG A 1 9.97 13.19 20.31
N ASP A 2 8.73 13.45 19.90
CA ASP A 2 7.65 12.46 19.85
C ASP A 2 7.78 11.71 18.52
N GLU A 3 8.67 10.71 18.48
CA GLU A 3 8.80 9.83 17.33
C GLU A 3 7.64 8.82 17.39
N MET A 4 6.86 8.74 16.33
CA MET A 4 5.76 7.77 16.24
C MET A 4 6.26 6.37 16.55
N SER A 5 5.52 5.64 17.40
CA SER A 5 5.85 4.26 17.71
C SER A 5 5.86 3.40 16.44
N PRO A 6 6.59 2.26 16.41
CA PRO A 6 6.54 1.32 15.30
C PRO A 6 5.10 0.91 14.93
N VAL A 7 4.25 0.70 15.93
CA VAL A 7 2.83 0.37 15.73
C VAL A 7 2.07 1.49 15.03
N ALA A 8 2.28 2.75 15.43
CA ALA A 8 1.63 3.89 14.79
C ALA A 8 2.04 4.03 13.31
N ARG A 9 3.30 3.77 12.97
CA ARG A 9 3.78 3.78 11.58
C ARG A 9 3.18 2.64 10.75
N MET A 10 3.03 1.45 11.33
CA MET A 10 2.34 0.32 10.68
C MET A 10 0.87 0.65 10.40
N ILE A 11 0.17 1.26 11.38
CA ILE A 11 -1.22 1.71 11.21
C ILE A 11 -1.30 2.75 10.08
N ALA A 12 -0.41 3.73 10.06
CA ALA A 12 -0.39 4.75 8.99
C ALA A 12 -0.23 4.13 7.59
N ILE A 13 0.65 3.14 7.43
CA ILE A 13 0.81 2.41 6.16
C ILE A 13 -0.51 1.71 5.76
N ALA A 14 -1.17 1.04 6.71
CA ALA A 14 -2.44 0.37 6.47
C ALA A 14 -3.56 1.35 6.09
N ASP A 15 -3.69 2.47 6.80
CA ASP A 15 -4.69 3.52 6.53
C ASP A 15 -4.49 4.14 5.14
N ILE A 16 -3.24 4.43 4.76
CA ILE A 16 -2.92 4.96 3.42
C ILE A 16 -3.33 3.95 2.35
N PHE A 17 -2.98 2.68 2.52
CA PHE A 17 -3.33 1.63 1.57
C PHE A 17 -4.85 1.46 1.45
N GLU A 18 -5.56 1.42 2.58
CA GLU A 18 -7.02 1.35 2.61
C GLU A 18 -7.63 2.54 1.87
N ALA A 19 -7.20 3.77 2.16
CA ALA A 19 -7.71 4.97 1.51
C ALA A 19 -7.46 4.99 -0.02
N LEU A 20 -6.31 4.46 -0.47
CA LEU A 20 -5.97 4.36 -1.90
C LEU A 20 -6.80 3.31 -2.64
N THR A 21 -7.21 2.24 -1.94
CA THR A 21 -7.93 1.09 -2.53
C THR A 21 -9.43 1.13 -2.28
N ALA A 22 -9.90 1.97 -1.35
CA ALA A 22 -11.31 2.14 -1.03
C ALA A 22 -12.12 2.60 -2.25
N VAL A 23 -13.19 1.85 -2.54
CA VAL A 23 -14.17 2.23 -3.55
C VAL A 23 -15.23 3.10 -2.89
N ASP A 24 -14.92 4.39 -2.77
CA ASP A 24 -15.78 5.36 -2.08
C ASP A 24 -17.16 5.52 -2.74
N ARG A 25 -17.28 5.19 -4.04
CA ARG A 25 -18.57 5.28 -4.78
C ARG A 25 -18.82 4.12 -5.74
N PRO A 26 -20.08 3.64 -5.84
CA PRO A 26 -20.50 2.52 -6.68
C PRO A 26 -20.26 2.71 -8.19
N TYR A 27 -19.90 3.92 -8.65
CA TYR A 27 -19.72 4.24 -10.07
C TYR A 27 -18.32 4.71 -10.44
N LYS A 28 -17.40 4.83 -9.46
CA LYS A 28 -16.02 5.22 -9.72
C LYS A 28 -15.18 3.96 -9.71
N ARG A 29 -14.49 3.68 -10.82
CA ARG A 29 -13.52 2.59 -10.86
C ARG A 29 -12.48 2.88 -9.79
N GLY A 30 -12.34 1.98 -8.81
CA GLY A 30 -11.28 2.06 -7.82
C GLY A 30 -9.91 2.09 -8.52
N LYS A 31 -8.88 2.58 -7.82
CA LYS A 31 -7.51 2.46 -8.33
C LYS A 31 -7.17 0.98 -8.49
N ARG A 32 -6.37 0.66 -9.50
CA ARG A 32 -5.76 -0.66 -9.58
C ARG A 32 -4.83 -0.88 -8.41
N LEU A 33 -4.65 -2.14 -8.02
CA LEU A 33 -3.74 -2.52 -6.95
C LEU A 33 -2.31 -2.04 -7.26
N SER A 34 -1.87 -2.17 -8.52
CA SER A 34 -0.57 -1.68 -8.98
C SER A 34 -0.41 -0.18 -8.81
N GLU A 35 -1.45 0.60 -9.10
CA GLU A 35 -1.44 2.06 -8.93
C GLU A 35 -1.31 2.46 -7.45
N ALA A 36 -2.05 1.78 -6.56
CA ALA A 36 -1.97 2.04 -5.12
C ALA A 36 -0.56 1.74 -4.58
N MET A 37 0.02 0.59 -4.96
CA MET A 37 1.35 0.19 -4.51
C MET A 37 2.45 1.10 -5.06
N ALA A 38 2.32 1.57 -6.31
CA ALA A 38 3.26 2.53 -6.90
C ALA A 38 3.22 3.90 -6.20
N ILE A 39 2.04 4.36 -5.79
CA ILE A 39 1.90 5.59 -4.99
C ILE A 39 2.61 5.42 -3.64
N MET A 40 2.40 4.30 -2.96
CA MET A 40 3.07 4.04 -1.67
C MET A 40 4.59 3.93 -1.82
N ALA A 41 5.09 3.30 -2.88
CA ALA A 41 6.53 3.28 -3.18
C ALA A 41 7.08 4.71 -3.38
N SER A 42 6.36 5.57 -4.09
CA SER A 42 6.75 6.98 -4.23
C SER A 42 6.73 7.73 -2.89
N MET A 43 5.77 7.42 -2.01
CA MET A 43 5.71 8.00 -0.66
C MET A 43 6.89 7.54 0.21
N ARG A 44 7.31 6.28 0.07
CA ARG A 44 8.53 5.77 0.70
C ARG A 44 9.75 6.53 0.19
N ASP A 45 9.89 6.69 -1.12
CA ASP A 45 11.05 7.36 -1.72
C ASP A 45 11.11 8.84 -1.31
N ALA A 46 9.96 9.46 -1.06
CA ALA A 46 9.84 10.80 -0.48
C ALA A 46 9.99 10.84 1.07
N ALA A 47 10.34 9.71 1.70
CA ALA A 47 10.45 9.53 3.15
C ALA A 47 9.18 9.91 3.94
N HIS A 48 8.00 9.80 3.33
CA HIS A 48 6.70 10.01 3.98
C HIS A 48 6.22 8.78 4.76
N ILE A 49 6.64 7.59 4.34
CA ILE A 49 6.41 6.33 5.08
C ILE A 49 7.73 5.61 5.31
N ASP A 50 7.76 4.79 6.34
CA ASP A 50 8.93 4.03 6.73
C ASP A 50 9.25 2.92 5.70
N ALA A 51 10.48 2.91 5.19
CA ALA A 51 10.90 2.00 4.13
C ALA A 51 10.97 0.54 4.59
N GLU A 52 11.41 0.28 5.82
CA GLU A 52 11.47 -1.09 6.34
C GLU A 52 10.08 -1.65 6.59
N LEU A 53 9.16 -0.83 7.12
CA LEU A 53 7.78 -1.24 7.33
C LEU A 53 7.00 -1.39 6.03
N PHE A 54 7.26 -0.56 5.02
CA PHE A 54 6.70 -0.76 3.68
C PHE A 54 7.21 -2.05 3.04
N ALA A 55 8.52 -2.33 3.12
CA ALA A 55 9.09 -3.58 2.63
C ALA A 55 8.47 -4.79 3.33
N LEU A 56 8.30 -4.73 4.66
CA LEU A 56 7.63 -5.78 5.43
C LEU A 56 6.18 -5.97 4.97
N PHE A 57 5.44 -4.88 4.74
CA PHE A 57 4.06 -4.91 4.25
C PHE A 57 3.93 -5.62 2.88
N VAL A 58 4.88 -5.38 1.98
CA VAL A 58 4.98 -6.06 0.67
C VAL A 58 5.35 -7.54 0.86
N GLN A 59 6.46 -7.83 1.53
CA GLN A 59 7.01 -9.19 1.68
C GLN A 59 6.09 -10.13 2.46
N ALA A 60 5.35 -9.60 3.44
CA ALA A 60 4.35 -10.38 4.17
C ALA A 60 3.06 -10.62 3.36
N GLY A 61 2.92 -10.02 2.18
CA GLY A 61 1.76 -10.18 1.31
C GLY A 61 0.47 -9.57 1.87
N VAL A 62 0.57 -8.64 2.84
CA VAL A 62 -0.59 -8.07 3.54
C VAL A 62 -1.50 -7.33 2.55
N TYR A 63 -0.90 -6.54 1.64
CA TYR A 63 -1.63 -5.83 0.59
C TYR A 63 -2.44 -6.78 -0.29
N ARG A 64 -1.88 -7.97 -0.58
CA ARG A 64 -2.47 -8.97 -1.48
C ARG A 64 -3.64 -9.67 -0.80
N ASP A 65 -3.46 -10.09 0.45
CA ASP A 65 -4.52 -10.73 1.24
C ASP A 65 -5.69 -9.76 1.46
N TYR A 66 -5.41 -8.49 1.75
CA TYR A 66 -6.43 -7.44 1.79
C TYR A 66 -7.14 -7.28 0.44
N ALA A 67 -6.39 -7.12 -0.66
CA ALA A 67 -6.96 -6.91 -1.99
C ALA A 67 -7.92 -8.05 -2.38
N LEU A 68 -7.52 -9.30 -2.15
CA LEU A 68 -8.35 -10.47 -2.44
C LEU A 68 -9.65 -10.53 -1.63
N ARG A 69 -9.67 -9.93 -0.43
CA ARG A 69 -10.85 -9.91 0.46
C ARG A 69 -11.79 -8.75 0.20
N PHE A 70 -11.24 -7.57 -0.14
CA PHE A 70 -12.00 -6.31 -0.09
C PHE A 70 -12.05 -5.56 -1.42
N MET A 71 -11.13 -5.81 -2.36
CA MET A 71 -11.14 -5.14 -3.66
C MET A 71 -11.97 -5.91 -4.68
N GLN A 72 -12.48 -5.20 -5.68
CA GLN A 72 -13.13 -5.82 -6.83
C GLN A 72 -12.07 -6.56 -7.66
N PRO A 73 -12.34 -7.79 -8.14
CA PRO A 73 -11.37 -8.58 -8.89
C PRO A 73 -10.77 -7.86 -10.11
N GLU A 74 -11.54 -7.00 -10.76
CA GLU A 74 -11.10 -6.19 -11.91
C GLU A 74 -10.02 -5.14 -11.57
N CYS A 75 -9.90 -4.77 -10.30
CA CYS A 75 -8.89 -3.84 -9.80
C CYS A 75 -7.63 -4.55 -9.30
N ILE A 76 -7.65 -5.89 -9.19
CA ILE A 76 -6.52 -6.70 -8.72
C ILE A 76 -5.71 -7.12 -9.94
N ASP A 77 -4.70 -6.32 -10.27
CA ASP A 77 -3.75 -6.60 -11.34
C ASP A 77 -2.40 -7.09 -10.80
N GLU A 78 -1.50 -7.46 -11.71
CA GLU A 78 -0.18 -7.99 -11.37
C GLU A 78 0.70 -6.92 -10.71
N ILE A 79 1.48 -7.35 -9.73
CA ILE A 79 2.41 -6.51 -8.97
C ILE A 79 3.82 -7.05 -9.17
N ASP A 80 4.73 -6.20 -9.62
CA ASP A 80 6.16 -6.47 -9.58
C ASP A 80 6.71 -6.10 -8.19
N GLU A 81 6.66 -7.07 -7.27
CA GLU A 81 7.19 -6.87 -5.91
C GLU A 81 8.68 -6.55 -5.90
N ALA A 82 9.46 -7.07 -6.87
CA ALA A 82 10.88 -6.79 -6.93
C ALA A 82 11.12 -5.29 -7.21
N ALA A 83 10.37 -4.71 -8.15
CA ALA A 83 10.40 -3.27 -8.40
C ALA A 83 9.99 -2.45 -7.17
N LEU A 84 9.01 -2.94 -6.38
CA LEU A 84 8.58 -2.28 -5.15
C LEU A 84 9.61 -2.37 -4.02
N LEU A 85 10.58 -3.29 -4.05
CA LEU A 85 11.57 -3.46 -2.98
C LEU A 85 12.91 -2.79 -3.28
N VAL A 86 13.12 -2.31 -4.50
CA VAL A 86 14.28 -1.46 -4.83
C VAL A 86 14.07 -0.07 -4.22
N GLN A 87 15.05 0.40 -3.46
CA GLN A 87 15.11 1.79 -3.02
C GLN A 87 15.81 2.63 -4.09
N GLY A 88 15.18 3.74 -4.48
CA GLY A 88 15.70 4.70 -5.47
C GLY A 88 16.85 5.55 -4.95
#